data_AF-A0A7J9CCI6-F1
#
_entry.id   AF-A0A7J9CCI6-F1
#
_cell.length_a   1.000
_cell.length_b   1.000
_cell.length_c   1.000
_cell.angle_alpha   90.00
_cell.angle_beta   90.00
_cell.angle_gamma   90.00
#
_symmetry.space_group_name_H-M   'P 1'
#
loop_
_entity.id
_entity.type
_entity.pdbx_description
1 polymer ?
#
loop_
_entity_poly.entity_id
_entity_poly.type
_entity_poly.pdbx_seq_one_letter_code
_entity_poly.pdbx_strand_id
1 'polypeptide(L)'
;MAAFILFVIMFTLMASTTPRADAAETSAAAVVIRVDQSGKGDYKKLQDAIDAVPSNNKQPFFILVKPGIYNEKIIVPGDKPFITVSGSKTNSTVITRNDSGNIIESATFTVLASDFVGRYITIKNTFRRHGIQAVALRVSGDRVVFLGCKILGFQDTLLDENGRHYYRGCYIEGAVDFICGNAASLFERCHLHTLSEELSAITAQQRGSPTEETGFTFLGCKITGERTAILGRPWGSYSRVIFALTYMSNVILPRGWDDWGDATKQSTVFYREYKCYGPGANTSKRVEWSQKLTAEEAKVFLTKNMIGGKSWIRSTLKHVKKVSTAISNNSTGHS
;
A
#
# COMPACT_ATOMS: atom_id res chain seq x y z
N MET A 1 -31.97 -21.91 -81.28
CA MET A 1 -31.95 -21.70 -79.82
C MET A 1 -30.93 -22.66 -79.21
N ALA A 2 -29.73 -22.17 -78.89
CA ALA A 2 -28.68 -22.86 -78.10
C ALA A 2 -27.62 -21.79 -77.78
N ALA A 3 -27.64 -21.20 -76.59
CA ALA A 3 -26.97 -21.65 -75.35
C ALA A 3 -25.55 -21.06 -75.22
N PHE A 4 -25.48 -19.96 -74.46
CA PHE A 4 -24.28 -19.25 -73.99
C PHE A 4 -23.47 -20.15 -73.04
N ILE A 5 -22.15 -20.21 -73.23
CA ILE A 5 -21.22 -20.82 -72.28
C ILE A 5 -20.79 -19.74 -71.28
N LEU A 6 -21.13 -19.91 -70.00
CA LEU A 6 -20.62 -19.11 -68.88
C LEU A 6 -19.75 -20.02 -68.00
N PHE A 7 -18.46 -19.71 -67.93
CA PHE A 7 -17.50 -20.38 -67.04
C PHE A 7 -17.60 -19.73 -65.66
N VAL A 8 -18.11 -20.44 -64.66
CA VAL A 8 -18.08 -20.01 -63.24
C VAL A 8 -17.02 -20.83 -62.53
N ILE A 9 -15.91 -20.18 -62.19
CA ILE A 9 -14.85 -20.75 -61.35
C ILE A 9 -15.32 -20.68 -59.90
N MET A 10 -15.61 -21.85 -59.31
CA MET A 10 -15.99 -21.98 -57.91
C MET A 10 -14.72 -21.97 -57.04
N PHE A 11 -14.41 -20.85 -56.38
CA PHE A 11 -13.38 -20.78 -55.35
C PHE A 11 -13.94 -21.38 -54.05
N THR A 12 -13.57 -22.62 -53.73
CA THR A 12 -13.84 -23.22 -52.42
C THR A 12 -12.92 -22.61 -51.36
N LEU A 13 -13.49 -21.74 -50.52
CA LEU A 13 -12.83 -21.21 -49.34
C LEU A 13 -12.79 -22.32 -48.26
N MET A 14 -11.66 -23.00 -48.09
CA MET A 14 -11.46 -23.86 -46.93
C MET A 14 -11.25 -22.99 -45.69
N ALA A 15 -12.28 -22.86 -44.85
CA ALA A 15 -12.15 -22.30 -43.51
C ALA A 15 -11.38 -23.29 -42.64
N SER A 16 -10.09 -23.03 -42.43
CA SER A 16 -9.30 -23.71 -41.40
C SER A 16 -9.74 -23.20 -40.03
N THR A 17 -10.67 -23.90 -39.39
CA THR A 17 -10.98 -23.71 -37.98
C THR A 17 -9.81 -24.23 -37.16
N THR A 18 -8.86 -23.36 -36.83
CA THR A 18 -7.93 -23.64 -35.74
C THR A 18 -8.75 -23.71 -34.45
N PRO A 19 -8.74 -24.83 -33.71
CA PRO A 19 -9.39 -24.87 -32.42
C PRO A 19 -8.65 -23.87 -31.52
N ARG A 20 -9.36 -22.81 -31.12
CA ARG A 20 -8.95 -21.92 -30.05
C ARG A 20 -8.80 -22.80 -28.82
N ALA A 21 -7.57 -23.12 -28.45
CA ALA A 21 -7.28 -23.67 -27.15
C ALA A 21 -7.72 -22.61 -26.12
N ASP A 22 -8.94 -22.76 -25.61
CA ASP A 22 -9.30 -22.20 -24.33
C ASP A 22 -8.37 -22.88 -23.32
N ALA A 23 -7.22 -22.23 -23.08
CA ALA A 23 -6.41 -22.53 -21.93
C ALA A 23 -7.31 -22.29 -20.73
N ALA A 24 -7.88 -23.38 -20.20
CA ALA A 24 -8.45 -23.39 -18.88
C ALA A 24 -7.39 -22.80 -17.95
N GLU A 25 -7.63 -21.59 -17.44
CA GLU A 25 -6.89 -21.06 -16.30
C GLU A 25 -7.09 -22.07 -15.18
N THR A 26 -6.17 -23.02 -15.05
CA THR A 26 -6.07 -23.90 -13.90
C THR A 26 -5.73 -22.99 -12.73
N SER A 27 -6.76 -22.44 -12.09
CA SER A 27 -6.67 -21.66 -10.86
C SER A 27 -6.02 -22.56 -9.81
N ALA A 28 -4.69 -22.49 -9.68
CA ALA A 28 -3.98 -23.12 -8.57
C ALA A 28 -4.69 -22.73 -7.27
N ALA A 29 -5.23 -23.72 -6.57
CA ALA A 29 -5.87 -23.51 -5.28
C ALA A 29 -4.80 -22.93 -4.33
N ALA A 30 -5.13 -21.87 -3.60
CA ALA A 30 -4.15 -21.31 -2.67
C ALA A 30 -3.86 -22.29 -1.53
N VAL A 31 -2.61 -22.35 -1.10
CA VAL A 31 -2.22 -23.08 0.10
C VAL A 31 -2.61 -22.24 1.32
N VAL A 32 -3.31 -22.84 2.28
CA VAL A 32 -3.72 -22.15 3.52
C VAL A 32 -2.83 -22.63 4.67
N ILE A 33 -2.20 -21.68 5.37
CA ILE A 33 -1.40 -21.92 6.57
C ILE A 33 -2.06 -21.21 7.75
N ARG A 34 -2.16 -21.87 8.90
CA ARG A 34 -2.73 -21.31 10.14
C ARG A 34 -1.63 -21.04 11.16
N VAL A 35 -1.59 -19.81 11.65
CA VAL A 35 -0.69 -19.41 12.75
C VAL A 35 -1.51 -19.21 14.01
N ASP A 36 -1.19 -19.95 15.07
CA ASP A 36 -1.88 -19.91 16.37
C ASP A 36 -0.89 -20.13 17.51
N GLN A 37 -0.69 -19.11 18.36
CA GLN A 37 0.24 -19.17 19.49
C GLN A 37 -0.13 -20.27 20.51
N SER A 38 -1.39 -20.72 20.56
CA SER A 38 -1.83 -21.84 21.41
C SER A 38 -1.37 -23.22 20.92
N GLY A 39 -0.83 -23.31 19.69
CA GLY A 39 -0.39 -24.57 19.09
C GLY A 39 -1.48 -25.35 18.37
N LYS A 40 -2.68 -24.77 18.18
CA LYS A 40 -3.78 -25.38 17.42
C LYS A 40 -3.76 -25.08 15.90
N GLY A 41 -2.71 -24.41 15.44
CA GLY A 41 -2.46 -24.12 14.02
C GLY A 41 -1.26 -24.91 13.50
N ASP A 42 -0.92 -24.70 12.23
CA ASP A 42 0.23 -25.33 11.58
C ASP A 42 1.56 -24.79 12.16
N TYR A 43 1.57 -23.50 12.55
CA TYR A 43 2.71 -22.85 13.19
C TYR A 43 2.29 -22.03 14.41
N LYS A 44 3.19 -21.84 15.37
CA LYS A 44 2.98 -20.95 16.52
C LYS A 44 3.41 -19.50 16.25
N LYS A 45 4.43 -19.33 15.41
CA LYS A 45 5.05 -18.05 15.05
C LYS A 45 4.70 -17.66 13.62
N LEU A 46 4.61 -16.37 13.37
CA LEU A 46 4.34 -15.86 12.03
C LEU A 46 5.58 -16.00 11.12
N GLN A 47 6.78 -15.75 11.63
CA GLN A 47 7.99 -15.88 10.82
C GLN A 47 8.18 -17.32 10.31
N ASP A 48 7.98 -18.33 11.17
CA ASP A 48 8.10 -19.75 10.79
C ASP A 48 7.15 -20.13 9.64
N ALA A 49 5.93 -19.58 9.63
CA ALA A 49 4.97 -19.81 8.55
C ALA A 49 5.37 -19.15 7.22
N ILE A 50 6.03 -17.99 7.26
CA ILE A 50 6.60 -17.33 6.08
C ILE A 50 7.82 -18.11 5.58
N ASP A 51 8.64 -18.61 6.52
CA ASP A 51 9.85 -19.38 6.22
C ASP A 51 9.52 -20.70 5.52
N ALA A 52 8.37 -21.30 5.83
CA ALA A 52 7.87 -22.52 5.19
C ALA A 52 7.42 -22.34 3.73
N VAL A 53 7.14 -21.12 3.28
CA VAL A 53 6.81 -20.87 1.86
C VAL A 53 8.06 -21.12 1.01
N PRO A 54 7.99 -21.94 -0.06
CA PRO A 54 9.16 -22.22 -0.89
C PRO A 54 9.76 -20.97 -1.54
N SER A 55 11.08 -20.93 -1.70
CA SER A 55 11.75 -19.93 -2.53
C SER A 55 11.30 -20.00 -3.99
N ASN A 56 11.29 -18.86 -4.67
CA ASN A 56 10.79 -18.66 -6.04
C ASN A 56 9.34 -19.14 -6.23
N ASN A 57 8.52 -18.94 -5.19
CA ASN A 57 7.13 -19.36 -5.17
C ASN A 57 6.33 -18.78 -6.36
N LYS A 58 5.45 -19.58 -6.94
CA LYS A 58 4.53 -19.16 -8.02
C LYS A 58 3.06 -19.36 -7.66
N GLN A 59 2.77 -19.85 -6.46
CA GLN A 59 1.42 -20.19 -6.03
C GLN A 59 0.93 -19.26 -4.91
N PRO A 60 -0.37 -18.94 -4.83
CA PRO A 60 -0.86 -18.13 -3.73
C PRO A 60 -0.74 -18.87 -2.38
N PHE A 61 -0.08 -18.25 -1.40
CA PHE A 61 -0.05 -18.72 0.00
C PHE A 61 -0.87 -17.78 0.88
N PHE A 62 -1.82 -18.35 1.63
CA PHE A 62 -2.72 -17.61 2.50
C PHE A 62 -2.44 -17.99 3.96
N ILE A 63 -1.73 -17.11 4.67
CA ILE A 63 -1.37 -17.27 6.08
C ILE A 63 -2.44 -16.60 6.95
N LEU A 64 -3.27 -17.41 7.60
CA LEU A 64 -4.28 -16.96 8.56
C LEU A 64 -3.68 -16.89 9.96
N VAL A 65 -3.60 -15.69 10.50
CA VAL A 65 -3.04 -15.42 11.82
C VAL A 65 -4.17 -15.22 12.83
N LYS A 66 -4.20 -16.05 13.87
CA LYS A 66 -5.18 -15.97 14.93
C LYS A 66 -5.01 -14.68 15.77
N PRO A 67 -6.04 -14.29 16.55
CA PRO A 67 -5.88 -13.26 17.56
C PRO A 67 -4.70 -13.54 18.50
N GLY A 68 -3.91 -12.51 18.81
CA GLY A 68 -2.71 -12.62 19.64
C GLY A 68 -1.80 -11.41 19.50
N ILE A 69 -0.85 -11.30 20.43
CA ILE A 69 0.27 -10.36 20.37
C ILE A 69 1.52 -11.16 19.99
N TYR A 70 2.02 -10.90 18.79
CA TYR A 70 3.18 -11.52 18.19
C TYR A 70 4.37 -10.56 18.35
N ASN A 71 5.17 -10.77 19.40
CA ASN A 71 6.40 -10.01 19.64
C ASN A 71 7.54 -10.57 18.76
N GLU A 72 7.39 -10.37 17.45
CA GLU A 72 8.25 -10.94 16.41
C GLU A 72 8.73 -9.85 15.47
N LYS A 73 9.95 -10.02 14.95
CA LYS A 73 10.46 -9.24 13.83
C LYS A 73 10.19 -10.04 12.56
N ILE A 74 9.42 -9.48 11.64
CA ILE A 74 8.94 -10.18 10.46
C ILE A 74 9.69 -9.70 9.21
N ILE A 75 10.17 -10.64 8.41
CA ILE A 75 10.70 -10.39 7.08
C ILE A 75 9.99 -11.32 6.10
N VAL A 76 9.40 -10.76 5.04
CA VAL A 76 8.88 -11.50 3.89
C VAL A 76 9.92 -11.40 2.77
N PRO A 77 10.74 -12.45 2.54
CA PRO A 77 11.84 -12.43 1.59
C PRO A 77 11.40 -12.16 0.14
N GLY A 78 12.27 -11.49 -0.64
CA GLY A 78 11.97 -11.08 -2.02
C GLY A 78 11.66 -12.24 -2.98
N ASP A 79 12.22 -13.41 -2.71
CA ASP A 79 12.04 -14.64 -3.47
C ASP A 79 10.75 -15.40 -3.11
N LYS A 80 9.90 -14.88 -2.23
CA LYS A 80 8.65 -15.51 -1.79
C LYS A 80 7.40 -14.67 -2.14
N PRO A 81 7.12 -14.44 -3.43
CA PRO A 81 5.96 -13.65 -3.84
C PRO A 81 4.63 -14.39 -3.56
N PHE A 82 3.51 -13.68 -3.75
CA PHE A 82 2.14 -14.22 -3.62
C PHE A 82 1.75 -14.69 -2.20
N ILE A 83 2.39 -14.15 -1.18
CA ILE A 83 2.00 -14.36 0.23
C ILE A 83 0.91 -13.37 0.63
N THR A 84 -0.15 -13.87 1.23
CA THR A 84 -1.15 -13.09 1.96
C THR A 84 -1.04 -13.37 3.45
N VAL A 85 -0.83 -12.34 4.27
CA VAL A 85 -0.95 -12.41 5.74
C VAL A 85 -2.26 -11.77 6.15
N SER A 86 -3.14 -12.56 6.79
CA SER A 86 -4.47 -12.13 7.18
C SER A 86 -4.70 -12.38 8.67
N GLY A 87 -4.97 -11.33 9.42
CA GLY A 87 -5.61 -11.45 10.72
C GLY A 87 -7.11 -11.78 10.58
N SER A 88 -7.77 -12.01 11.71
CA SER A 88 -9.23 -12.20 11.77
C SER A 88 -9.99 -10.87 11.90
N LYS A 89 -9.46 -9.93 12.70
CA LYS A 89 -9.90 -8.54 12.83
C LYS A 89 -8.67 -7.67 13.10
N THR A 90 -8.68 -6.42 12.63
CA THR A 90 -7.51 -5.53 12.71
C THR A 90 -6.92 -5.39 14.12
N ASN A 91 -7.78 -5.21 15.14
CA ASN A 91 -7.32 -5.00 16.52
C ASN A 91 -6.94 -6.28 17.26
N SER A 92 -7.28 -7.47 16.74
CA SER A 92 -7.10 -8.72 17.47
C SER A 92 -5.75 -9.37 17.22
N THR A 93 -5.09 -9.04 16.11
CA THR A 93 -3.80 -9.63 15.71
C THR A 93 -2.77 -8.51 15.60
N VAL A 94 -1.86 -8.44 16.57
CA VAL A 94 -0.87 -7.37 16.71
C VAL A 94 0.53 -7.95 16.57
N ILE A 95 1.31 -7.44 15.62
CA ILE A 95 2.73 -7.75 15.44
C ILE A 95 3.51 -6.55 15.95
N THR A 96 4.38 -6.74 16.94
CA THR A 96 4.99 -5.62 17.67
C THR A 96 6.46 -5.82 17.97
N ARG A 97 7.21 -4.72 17.90
CA ARG A 97 8.60 -4.58 18.38
C ARG A 97 8.84 -3.18 18.95
N ASN A 98 10.08 -2.91 19.36
CA ASN A 98 10.53 -1.60 19.87
C ASN A 98 11.95 -1.24 19.39
N ASP A 99 12.42 -1.87 18.31
CA ASP A 99 13.73 -1.58 17.70
C ASP A 99 13.76 -0.13 17.18
N SER A 100 14.93 0.52 17.22
CA SER A 100 15.09 1.95 16.87
C SER A 100 16.50 2.24 16.33
N GLY A 101 16.70 3.42 15.76
CA GLY A 101 18.00 3.88 15.28
C GLY A 101 18.09 3.78 13.76
N ASN A 102 18.73 2.74 13.23
CA ASN A 102 18.81 2.58 11.78
C ASN A 102 17.40 2.37 11.18
N ILE A 103 17.02 3.19 10.20
CA ILE A 103 15.67 3.18 9.62
C ILE A 103 15.31 1.83 8.98
N ILE A 104 16.29 1.14 8.38
CA ILE A 104 16.07 -0.18 7.78
C ILE A 104 15.97 -1.26 8.85
N GLU A 105 16.91 -1.27 9.80
CA GLU A 105 17.00 -2.33 10.80
C GLU A 105 15.93 -2.20 11.89
N SER A 106 15.38 -1.01 12.15
CA SER A 106 14.35 -0.79 13.17
C SER A 106 12.97 -1.35 12.79
N ALA A 107 12.76 -1.75 11.52
CA ALA A 107 11.47 -2.22 11.03
C ALA A 107 10.95 -3.45 11.79
N THR A 108 9.74 -3.33 12.34
CA THR A 108 9.01 -4.46 12.96
C THR A 108 8.60 -5.50 11.92
N PHE A 109 8.11 -5.03 10.77
CA PHE A 109 7.68 -5.87 9.65
C PHE A 109 8.30 -5.34 8.35
N THR A 110 9.05 -6.18 7.64
CA THR A 110 9.64 -5.86 6.32
C THR A 110 9.02 -6.72 5.23
N VAL A 111 8.50 -6.09 4.17
CA VAL A 111 8.00 -6.76 2.96
C VAL A 111 8.94 -6.48 1.79
N LEU A 112 9.71 -7.49 1.40
CA LEU A 112 10.56 -7.46 0.20
C LEU A 112 9.90 -8.20 -0.98
N ALA A 113 9.02 -9.16 -0.70
CA ALA A 113 8.27 -9.91 -1.71
C ALA A 113 7.34 -9.03 -2.54
N SER A 114 7.28 -9.31 -3.84
CA SER A 114 6.24 -8.77 -4.71
C SER A 114 4.92 -9.53 -4.59
N ASP A 115 3.81 -8.91 -5.01
CA ASP A 115 2.46 -9.49 -4.96
C ASP A 115 2.01 -9.91 -3.54
N PHE A 116 2.51 -9.20 -2.53
CA PHE A 116 2.15 -9.40 -1.12
C PHE A 116 0.82 -8.73 -0.77
N VAL A 117 0.03 -9.37 0.11
CA VAL A 117 -1.16 -8.77 0.71
C VAL A 117 -1.12 -8.86 2.23
N GLY A 118 -1.12 -7.73 2.92
CA GLY A 118 -1.40 -7.64 4.35
C GLY A 118 -2.85 -7.22 4.58
N ARG A 119 -3.61 -7.91 5.43
CA ARG A 119 -4.96 -7.45 5.78
C ARG A 119 -5.37 -7.76 7.21
N TYR A 120 -6.13 -6.83 7.80
CA TYR A 120 -6.72 -6.98 9.12
C TYR A 120 -5.71 -7.36 10.21
N ILE A 121 -4.51 -6.78 10.14
CA ILE A 121 -3.46 -6.89 11.16
C ILE A 121 -3.07 -5.51 11.66
N THR A 122 -2.56 -5.45 12.88
CA THR A 122 -1.87 -4.29 13.43
C THR A 122 -0.38 -4.55 13.42
N ILE A 123 0.40 -3.62 12.84
CA ILE A 123 1.86 -3.64 12.82
C ILE A 123 2.32 -2.44 13.64
N LYS A 124 3.09 -2.67 14.70
CA LYS A 124 3.40 -1.66 15.70
C LYS A 124 4.87 -1.61 16.05
N ASN A 125 5.48 -0.44 15.98
CA ASN A 125 6.70 -0.14 16.71
C ASN A 125 6.33 0.70 17.94
N THR A 126 6.73 0.25 19.12
CA THR A 126 6.38 0.90 20.40
C THR A 126 7.40 1.94 20.86
N PHE A 127 8.53 2.08 20.16
CA PHE A 127 9.56 3.05 20.52
C PHE A 127 9.08 4.49 20.27
N ARG A 128 9.21 5.36 21.29
CA ARG A 128 8.79 6.77 21.23
C ARG A 128 9.87 7.66 21.84
N ARG A 129 10.72 8.23 20.97
CA ARG A 129 11.66 9.30 21.32
C ARG A 129 11.89 10.19 20.10
N HIS A 130 11.85 11.50 20.32
CA HIS A 130 12.10 12.48 19.25
C HIS A 130 13.54 12.35 18.72
N GLY A 131 13.69 12.45 17.39
CA GLY A 131 14.99 12.45 16.71
C GLY A 131 15.59 11.06 16.50
N ILE A 132 14.86 9.99 16.80
CA ILE A 132 15.33 8.61 16.61
C ILE A 132 14.27 7.84 15.82
N GLN A 133 14.68 7.27 14.69
CA GLN A 133 13.82 6.53 13.79
C GLN A 133 13.38 5.20 14.41
N ALA A 134 12.13 4.81 14.19
CA ALA A 134 11.59 3.53 14.64
C ALA A 134 10.46 3.05 13.73
N VAL A 135 10.84 2.26 12.72
CA VAL A 135 9.91 1.82 11.68
C VAL A 135 8.99 0.71 12.18
N ALA A 136 7.68 0.85 11.94
CA ALA A 136 6.72 -0.23 12.14
C ALA A 136 6.66 -1.12 10.90
N LEU A 137 6.51 -0.53 9.73
CA LEU A 137 6.40 -1.24 8.47
C LEU A 137 7.38 -0.67 7.43
N ARG A 138 8.19 -1.56 6.85
CA ARG A 138 9.02 -1.28 5.68
C ARG A 138 8.50 -2.07 4.48
N VAL A 139 8.34 -1.42 3.32
CA VAL A 139 7.84 -2.05 2.09
C VAL A 139 8.73 -1.69 0.90
N SER A 140 9.29 -2.70 0.26
CA SER A 140 10.24 -2.56 -0.87
C SER A 140 9.91 -3.45 -2.08
N GLY A 141 8.96 -4.38 -1.92
CA GLY A 141 8.47 -5.27 -2.98
C GLY A 141 7.47 -4.58 -3.92
N ASP A 142 7.29 -5.07 -5.13
CA ASP A 142 6.34 -4.47 -6.08
C ASP A 142 4.94 -5.09 -5.99
N ARG A 143 3.90 -4.31 -6.31
CA ARG A 143 2.48 -4.76 -6.29
C ARG A 143 2.02 -5.23 -4.91
N VAL A 144 2.34 -4.44 -3.89
CA VAL A 144 1.97 -4.74 -2.50
C VAL A 144 0.65 -4.08 -2.11
N VAL A 145 -0.22 -4.82 -1.42
CA VAL A 145 -1.52 -4.31 -0.94
C VAL A 145 -1.64 -4.42 0.57
N PHE A 146 -2.12 -3.36 1.22
CA PHE A 146 -2.58 -3.39 2.60
C PHE A 146 -4.06 -3.02 2.70
N LEU A 147 -4.88 -3.88 3.33
CA LEU A 147 -6.32 -3.69 3.47
C LEU A 147 -6.75 -3.65 4.93
N GLY A 148 -7.29 -2.51 5.37
CA GLY A 148 -7.85 -2.38 6.72
C GLY A 148 -6.84 -2.65 7.83
N CYS A 149 -5.56 -2.39 7.59
CA CYS A 149 -4.49 -2.58 8.57
C CYS A 149 -4.35 -1.36 9.48
N LYS A 150 -3.71 -1.58 10.63
CA LYS A 150 -3.20 -0.52 11.49
C LYS A 150 -1.68 -0.52 11.43
N ILE A 151 -1.08 0.63 11.17
CA ILE A 151 0.37 0.81 11.13
C ILE A 151 0.71 1.90 12.13
N LEU A 152 1.32 1.52 13.25
CA LEU A 152 1.42 2.35 14.44
C LEU A 152 2.88 2.55 14.82
N GLY A 153 3.29 3.81 15.02
CA GLY A 153 4.64 4.14 15.42
C GLY A 153 4.73 5.61 15.85
N PHE A 154 5.96 6.15 15.83
CA PHE A 154 6.20 7.55 16.13
C PHE A 154 6.93 8.24 14.97
N GLN A 155 8.26 8.31 15.00
CA GLN A 155 9.06 8.79 13.89
C GLN A 155 9.29 7.67 12.87
N ASP A 156 9.10 7.98 11.58
CA ASP A 156 9.33 7.08 10.44
C ASP A 156 8.47 5.79 10.49
N THR A 157 7.23 5.90 10.96
CA THR A 157 6.33 4.75 11.19
C THR A 157 6.20 3.80 9.98
N LEU A 158 6.00 4.37 8.79
CA LEU A 158 5.90 3.64 7.52
C LEU A 158 7.04 4.08 6.60
N LEU A 159 8.01 3.20 6.40
CA LEU A 159 9.02 3.32 5.34
C LEU A 159 8.49 2.64 4.07
N ASP A 160 7.79 3.42 3.25
CA ASP A 160 7.25 3.05 1.95
C ASP A 160 8.33 3.23 0.87
N GLU A 161 9.32 2.34 0.91
CA GLU A 161 10.65 2.50 0.33
C GLU A 161 10.66 2.50 -1.19
N ASN A 162 10.15 1.44 -1.83
CA ASN A 162 10.24 1.23 -3.27
C ASN A 162 9.14 0.27 -3.76
N GLY A 163 8.71 0.44 -5.01
CA GLY A 163 7.68 -0.40 -5.64
C GLY A 163 6.33 0.30 -5.79
N ARG A 164 5.32 -0.41 -6.30
CA ARG A 164 3.95 0.09 -6.44
C ARG A 164 3.07 -0.46 -5.34
N HIS A 165 2.53 0.42 -4.50
CA HIS A 165 1.77 0.00 -3.32
C HIS A 165 0.36 0.57 -3.28
N TYR A 166 -0.54 -0.19 -2.67
CA TYR A 166 -1.93 0.21 -2.48
C TYR A 166 -2.39 -0.04 -1.05
N TYR A 167 -2.65 1.04 -0.32
CA TYR A 167 -3.17 1.02 1.04
C TYR A 167 -4.64 1.43 1.00
N ARG A 168 -5.54 0.59 1.50
CA ARG A 168 -6.98 0.90 1.48
C ARG A 168 -7.62 0.73 2.85
N GLY A 169 -8.27 1.79 3.33
CA GLY A 169 -8.98 1.73 4.62
C GLY A 169 -8.07 1.50 5.81
N CYS A 170 -6.77 1.77 5.67
CA CYS A 170 -5.80 1.60 6.75
C CYS A 170 -5.87 2.79 7.71
N TYR A 171 -5.49 2.53 8.95
CA TYR A 171 -5.19 3.57 9.93
C TYR A 171 -3.67 3.63 10.13
N ILE A 172 -3.10 4.82 10.01
CA ILE A 172 -1.66 5.06 10.11
C ILE A 172 -1.46 6.22 11.08
N GLU A 173 -0.64 6.02 12.11
CA GLU A 173 -0.33 7.06 13.09
C GLU A 173 1.16 7.24 13.31
N GLY A 174 1.57 8.47 13.61
CA GLY A 174 2.95 8.80 13.93
C GLY A 174 3.15 10.29 14.15
N ALA A 175 4.40 10.74 14.20
CA ALA A 175 4.78 12.11 14.51
C ALA A 175 5.66 12.72 13.42
N VAL A 176 6.96 12.43 13.42
CA VAL A 176 7.91 13.00 12.46
C VAL A 176 8.02 12.06 11.26
N ASP A 177 7.81 12.59 10.06
CA ASP A 177 7.99 11.90 8.77
C ASP A 177 7.35 10.50 8.70
N PHE A 178 6.18 10.34 9.33
CA PHE A 178 5.69 9.01 9.65
C PHE A 178 5.23 8.19 8.44
N ILE A 179 5.16 8.79 7.24
CA ILE A 179 5.11 8.12 5.95
C ILE A 179 6.27 8.64 5.08
N CYS A 180 7.31 7.84 4.89
CA CYS A 180 8.52 8.25 4.18
C CYS A 180 8.96 7.21 3.14
N GLY A 181 9.87 7.60 2.23
CA GLY A 181 10.41 6.71 1.19
C GLY A 181 10.11 7.16 -0.24
N ASN A 182 10.34 6.28 -1.22
CA ASN A 182 10.26 6.59 -2.65
C ASN A 182 9.29 5.69 -3.44
N ALA A 183 8.34 5.00 -2.80
CA ALA A 183 7.39 4.18 -3.54
C ALA A 183 6.42 4.99 -4.42
N ALA A 184 5.80 4.32 -5.38
CA ALA A 184 4.64 4.80 -6.12
C ALA A 184 3.37 4.28 -5.43
N SER A 185 2.76 5.12 -4.58
CA SER A 185 1.77 4.63 -3.61
C SER A 185 0.45 5.40 -3.64
N LEU A 186 -0.64 4.63 -3.58
CA LEU A 186 -1.98 5.14 -3.38
C LEU A 186 -2.51 4.73 -2.00
N PHE A 187 -2.80 5.73 -1.18
CA PHE A 187 -3.53 5.62 0.07
C PHE A 187 -4.98 6.01 -0.18
N GLU A 188 -5.90 5.05 -0.23
CA GLU A 188 -7.31 5.28 -0.52
C GLU A 188 -8.17 5.07 0.73
N ARG A 189 -8.89 6.12 1.15
CA ARG A 189 -9.78 6.11 2.33
C ARG A 189 -9.06 5.69 3.61
N CYS A 190 -7.80 6.05 3.74
CA CYS A 190 -7.03 5.83 4.96
C CYS A 190 -7.31 6.94 5.99
N HIS A 191 -7.08 6.61 7.26
CA HIS A 191 -7.09 7.57 8.36
C HIS A 191 -5.64 7.79 8.82
N LEU A 192 -5.17 9.02 8.67
CA LEU A 192 -3.85 9.47 9.11
C LEU A 192 -4.02 10.24 10.43
N HIS A 193 -3.32 9.81 11.48
CA HIS A 193 -3.45 10.40 12.82
C HIS A 193 -2.09 10.85 13.35
N THR A 194 -1.93 12.15 13.61
CA THR A 194 -0.65 12.69 14.10
C THR A 194 -0.59 12.74 15.62
N LEU A 195 0.47 12.16 16.22
CA LEU A 195 0.66 11.98 17.67
C LEU A 195 1.56 13.04 18.34
N SER A 196 2.14 13.96 17.58
CA SER A 196 3.21 14.81 18.09
C SER A 196 2.71 15.91 19.03
N GLU A 197 3.46 16.14 20.11
CA GLU A 197 3.31 17.31 20.97
C GLU A 197 3.97 18.58 20.38
N GLU A 198 4.90 18.37 19.43
CA GLU A 198 5.59 19.39 18.63
C GLU A 198 5.15 19.33 17.14
N LEU A 199 5.83 20.07 16.26
CA LEU A 199 5.55 20.04 14.82
C LEU A 199 5.74 18.63 14.22
N SER A 200 4.64 18.00 13.82
CA SER A 200 4.61 16.75 13.06
C SER A 200 4.75 17.01 11.55
N ALA A 201 5.32 16.06 10.82
CA ALA A 201 5.26 16.01 9.36
C ALA A 201 4.65 14.67 8.92
N ILE A 202 3.57 14.72 8.14
CA ILE A 202 2.89 13.50 7.70
C ILE A 202 3.75 12.74 6.70
N THR A 203 4.33 13.43 5.72
CA THR A 203 5.11 12.79 4.66
C THR A 203 6.53 13.33 4.51
N ALA A 204 7.46 12.42 4.23
CA ALA A 204 8.81 12.73 3.73
C ALA A 204 9.12 11.89 2.49
N GLN A 205 8.69 12.35 1.32
CA GLN A 205 8.84 11.60 0.07
C GLN A 205 10.22 11.87 -0.57
N GLN A 206 10.83 10.82 -1.12
CA GLN A 206 12.25 10.78 -1.48
C GLN A 206 12.53 10.78 -2.99
N ARG A 207 11.57 11.15 -3.84
CA ARG A 207 11.77 11.18 -5.30
C ARG A 207 12.96 12.06 -5.66
N GLY A 208 13.93 11.49 -6.37
CA GLY A 208 15.23 12.10 -6.62
C GLY A 208 15.38 12.74 -8.00
N SER A 209 14.48 12.43 -8.93
CA SER A 209 14.56 12.90 -10.31
C SER A 209 13.18 13.11 -10.95
N PRO A 210 13.08 13.94 -12.01
CA PRO A 210 11.81 14.16 -12.70
C PRO A 210 11.39 12.96 -13.57
N THR A 211 12.29 12.01 -13.84
CA THR A 211 12.02 10.80 -14.64
C THR A 211 11.52 9.62 -13.81
N GLU A 212 11.68 9.67 -12.48
CA GLU A 212 11.08 8.68 -11.58
C GLU A 212 9.55 8.81 -11.59
N GLU A 213 8.84 7.70 -11.76
CA GLU A 213 7.37 7.68 -11.68
C GLU A 213 6.85 7.31 -10.29
N THR A 214 7.51 7.82 -9.24
CA THR A 214 7.21 7.55 -7.83
C THR A 214 6.51 8.72 -7.14
N GLY A 215 5.93 8.50 -5.96
CA GLY A 215 5.20 9.55 -5.24
C GLY A 215 4.05 9.01 -4.41
N PHE A 216 3.59 9.83 -3.47
CA PHE A 216 2.50 9.46 -2.56
C PHE A 216 1.22 10.20 -2.94
N THR A 217 0.13 9.45 -3.16
CA THR A 217 -1.20 10.01 -3.40
C THR A 217 -2.17 9.57 -2.31
N PHE A 218 -2.82 10.53 -1.66
CA PHE A 218 -3.83 10.31 -0.63
C PHE A 218 -5.20 10.70 -1.19
N LEU A 219 -6.06 9.70 -1.38
CA LEU A 219 -7.35 9.85 -2.04
C LEU A 219 -8.50 9.53 -1.08
N GLY A 220 -9.32 10.54 -0.76
CA GLY A 220 -10.48 10.34 0.11
C GLY A 220 -10.10 10.02 1.56
N CYS A 221 -8.90 10.41 1.99
CA CYS A 221 -8.39 10.12 3.33
C CYS A 221 -8.98 11.07 4.38
N LYS A 222 -8.69 10.78 5.65
CA LYS A 222 -9.01 11.63 6.80
C LYS A 222 -7.74 11.93 7.59
N ILE A 223 -7.47 13.20 7.84
CA ILE A 223 -6.34 13.66 8.67
C ILE A 223 -6.87 14.24 9.98
N THR A 224 -6.34 13.72 11.08
CA THR A 224 -6.60 14.14 12.46
C THR A 224 -5.31 14.18 13.25
N GLY A 225 -5.33 14.72 14.46
CA GLY A 225 -4.18 14.64 15.35
C GLY A 225 -4.44 15.32 16.68
N GLU A 226 -3.43 15.25 17.56
CA GLU A 226 -3.48 15.83 18.90
C GLU A 226 -3.14 17.32 18.93
N ARG A 227 -2.19 17.77 18.09
CA ARG A 227 -1.76 19.19 18.01
C ARG A 227 -1.62 19.71 16.58
N THR A 228 -0.41 20.03 16.13
CA THR A 228 -0.15 20.68 14.85
C THR A 228 0.76 19.81 13.98
N ALA A 229 0.49 19.84 12.68
CA ALA A 229 1.22 19.08 11.68
C ALA A 229 1.33 19.86 10.37
N ILE A 230 2.33 19.51 9.57
CA ILE A 230 2.39 19.81 8.15
C ILE A 230 2.10 18.56 7.33
N LEU A 231 1.57 18.76 6.13
CA LEU A 231 1.28 17.72 5.15
C LEU A 231 2.55 16.99 4.73
N GLY A 232 3.69 17.69 4.64
CA GLY A 232 4.96 17.04 4.37
C GLY A 232 6.12 18.00 4.12
N ARG A 233 7.29 17.39 3.95
CA ARG A 233 8.56 18.06 3.65
C ARG A 233 9.47 17.20 2.76
N PRO A 234 10.26 17.78 1.85
CA PRO A 234 10.90 17.04 0.77
C PRO A 234 12.22 16.39 1.20
N TRP A 235 12.18 15.08 1.41
CA TRP A 235 13.42 14.31 1.59
C TRP A 235 14.22 14.27 0.28
N GLY A 236 13.55 13.99 -0.84
CA GLY A 236 14.12 14.04 -2.19
C GLY A 236 13.93 15.39 -2.88
N SER A 237 14.81 15.73 -3.81
CA SER A 237 14.78 17.01 -4.55
C SER A 237 13.57 17.15 -5.47
N TYR A 238 12.98 16.04 -5.93
CA TYR A 238 11.78 16.03 -6.79
C TYR A 238 10.56 15.44 -6.06
N SER A 239 10.54 15.57 -4.74
CA SER A 239 9.50 15.01 -3.87
C SER A 239 8.08 15.26 -4.40
N ARG A 240 7.26 14.21 -4.48
CA ARG A 240 5.93 14.24 -5.08
C ARG A 240 4.87 13.72 -4.10
N VAL A 241 3.97 14.61 -3.67
CA VAL A 241 2.89 14.30 -2.72
C VAL A 241 1.60 15.01 -3.12
N ILE A 242 0.52 14.25 -3.22
CA ILE A 242 -0.80 14.75 -3.61
C ILE A 242 -1.84 14.36 -2.56
N PHE A 243 -2.59 15.34 -2.06
CA PHE A 243 -3.81 15.11 -1.27
C PHE A 243 -5.04 15.47 -2.10
N ALA A 244 -5.93 14.51 -2.34
CA ALA A 244 -7.14 14.70 -3.12
C ALA A 244 -8.37 14.23 -2.34
N LEU A 245 -9.44 15.04 -2.34
CA LEU A 245 -10.71 14.75 -1.69
C LEU A 245 -10.55 14.35 -0.21
N THR A 246 -9.52 14.87 0.45
CA THR A 246 -9.11 14.46 1.80
C THR A 246 -9.66 15.44 2.83
N TYR A 247 -10.24 14.91 3.91
CA TYR A 247 -10.63 15.72 5.06
C TYR A 247 -9.38 16.08 5.88
N MET A 248 -9.24 17.36 6.23
CA MET A 248 -8.18 17.89 7.08
C MET A 248 -8.79 18.60 8.29
N SER A 249 -8.60 18.04 9.48
CA SER A 249 -8.90 18.75 10.73
C SER A 249 -7.98 19.97 10.91
N ASN A 250 -8.23 20.78 11.95
CA ASN A 250 -7.46 21.98 12.29
C ASN A 250 -6.02 21.68 12.75
N VAL A 251 -5.61 20.41 12.76
CA VAL A 251 -4.23 19.98 13.01
C VAL A 251 -3.26 20.51 11.93
N ILE A 252 -3.71 20.68 10.68
CA ILE A 252 -2.83 21.11 9.59
C ILE A 252 -2.54 22.61 9.72
N LEU A 253 -1.26 22.96 9.84
CA LEU A 253 -0.82 24.35 9.89
C LEU A 253 -1.18 25.10 8.59
N PRO A 254 -1.48 26.41 8.65
CA PRO A 254 -1.86 27.18 7.46
C PRO A 254 -0.82 27.10 6.32
N ARG A 255 0.48 27.09 6.64
CA ARG A 255 1.58 26.92 5.67
C ARG A 255 1.53 25.60 4.91
N GLY A 256 0.96 24.55 5.52
CA GLY A 256 0.73 23.23 4.94
C GLY A 256 2.00 22.41 4.72
N TRP A 257 3.07 22.99 4.20
CA TRP A 257 4.29 22.30 3.80
C TRP A 257 5.53 23.02 4.32
N ASP A 258 6.66 22.33 4.28
CA ASP A 258 7.98 22.83 4.65
C ASP A 258 9.00 22.36 3.60
N ASP A 259 10.02 23.17 3.33
CA ASP A 259 11.03 22.91 2.31
C ASP A 259 12.27 22.18 2.85
N TRP A 260 12.23 21.78 4.13
CA TRP A 260 13.37 21.17 4.82
C TRP A 260 14.58 22.10 4.91
N GLY A 261 14.36 23.42 4.93
CA GLY A 261 15.43 24.41 4.96
C GLY A 261 16.26 24.48 3.68
N ASP A 262 15.75 23.95 2.57
CA ASP A 262 16.40 23.97 1.26
C ASP A 262 15.47 24.56 0.19
N ALA A 263 15.62 25.87 -0.01
CA ALA A 263 14.82 26.61 -0.99
C ALA A 263 15.00 26.14 -2.44
N THR A 264 16.09 25.43 -2.76
CA THR A 264 16.32 24.93 -4.13
C THR A 264 15.31 23.88 -4.55
N LYS A 265 14.71 23.17 -3.57
CA LYS A 265 13.67 22.15 -3.81
C LYS A 265 12.32 22.76 -4.15
N GLN A 266 12.06 24.02 -3.80
CA GLN A 266 10.74 24.64 -3.96
C GLN A 266 10.27 24.66 -5.42
N SER A 267 11.20 24.76 -6.38
CA SER A 267 10.90 24.80 -7.81
C SER A 267 10.68 23.40 -8.44
N THR A 268 11.14 22.33 -7.78
CA THR A 268 11.14 20.97 -8.33
C THR A 268 10.13 20.04 -7.66
N VAL A 269 9.70 20.34 -6.44
CA VAL A 269 8.71 19.51 -5.71
C VAL A 269 7.31 19.62 -6.31
N PHE A 270 6.59 18.50 -6.29
CA PHE A 270 5.20 18.41 -6.74
C PHE A 270 4.27 18.19 -5.56
N TYR A 271 4.03 19.25 -4.78
CA TYR A 271 3.12 19.23 -3.62
C TYR A 271 1.81 19.89 -3.97
N ARG A 272 0.73 19.09 -3.96
CA ARG A 272 -0.55 19.52 -4.49
C ARG A 272 -1.74 19.08 -3.64
N GLU A 273 -2.74 19.95 -3.59
CA GLU A 273 -4.04 19.68 -2.96
C GLU A 273 -5.17 19.80 -4.00
N TYR A 274 -6.13 18.87 -3.98
CA TYR A 274 -7.32 18.91 -4.83
C TYR A 274 -8.60 18.66 -4.05
N LYS A 275 -9.48 19.67 -3.97
CA LYS A 275 -10.78 19.59 -3.29
C LYS A 275 -10.70 18.95 -1.89
N CYS A 276 -9.63 19.23 -1.15
CA CYS A 276 -9.55 18.90 0.27
C CYS A 276 -10.49 19.81 1.05
N TYR A 277 -11.00 19.33 2.17
CA TYR A 277 -12.04 20.00 2.94
C TYR A 277 -11.84 19.85 4.44
N GLY A 278 -12.58 20.62 5.24
CA GLY A 278 -12.40 20.71 6.68
C GLY A 278 -11.53 21.90 7.10
N PRO A 279 -11.42 22.18 8.40
CA PRO A 279 -10.82 23.41 8.91
C PRO A 279 -9.32 23.57 8.58
N GLY A 280 -8.57 22.48 8.39
CA GLY A 280 -7.15 22.54 7.99
C GLY A 280 -6.90 22.66 6.48
N ALA A 281 -7.95 22.58 5.65
CA ALA A 281 -7.83 22.59 4.20
C ALA A 281 -7.83 24.01 3.59
N ASN A 282 -7.85 25.07 4.42
CA ASN A 282 -7.74 26.44 3.91
C ASN A 282 -6.34 26.67 3.33
N THR A 283 -6.30 26.97 2.04
CA THR A 283 -5.07 27.09 1.25
C THR A 283 -4.56 28.53 1.11
N SER A 284 -5.29 29.54 1.61
CA SER A 284 -4.97 30.98 1.45
C SER A 284 -3.62 31.40 2.06
N LYS A 285 -3.09 30.61 2.99
CA LYS A 285 -1.80 30.87 3.67
C LYS A 285 -0.78 29.74 3.45
N ARG A 286 -1.00 28.90 2.43
CA ARG A 286 -0.01 27.88 2.07
C ARG A 286 1.26 28.54 1.57
N VAL A 287 2.37 27.84 1.71
CA VAL A 287 3.62 28.23 1.06
C VAL A 287 3.41 28.45 -0.45
N GLU A 288 4.01 29.50 -1.00
CA GLU A 288 3.74 29.98 -2.37
C GLU A 288 4.10 28.97 -3.46
N TRP A 289 5.08 28.10 -3.18
CA TRP A 289 5.54 27.06 -4.11
C TRP A 289 4.67 25.80 -4.13
N SER A 290 3.71 25.67 -3.19
CA SER A 290 2.67 24.64 -3.27
C SER A 290 1.53 25.12 -4.18
N GLN A 291 0.93 24.22 -4.95
CA GLN A 291 -0.12 24.61 -5.92
C GLN A 291 -1.39 23.76 -5.75
N LYS A 292 -2.51 24.26 -6.26
CA LYS A 292 -3.75 23.49 -6.40
C LYS A 292 -3.74 22.75 -7.73
N LEU A 293 -4.27 21.53 -7.76
CA LEU A 293 -4.56 20.89 -9.05
C LEU A 293 -5.80 21.51 -9.67
N THR A 294 -5.74 21.72 -10.97
CA THR A 294 -6.95 21.89 -11.79
C THR A 294 -7.75 20.60 -11.86
N ALA A 295 -9.01 20.69 -12.30
CA ALA A 295 -9.84 19.50 -12.47
C ALA A 295 -9.27 18.52 -13.52
N GLU A 296 -8.58 19.02 -14.55
CA GLU A 296 -7.97 18.20 -15.59
C GLU A 296 -6.76 17.44 -15.07
N GLU A 297 -5.81 18.13 -14.43
CA GLU A 297 -4.62 17.52 -13.83
C GLU A 297 -5.00 16.47 -12.77
N ALA A 298 -6.06 16.75 -12.00
CA ALA A 298 -6.52 15.84 -10.96
C ALA A 298 -6.98 14.48 -11.50
N LYS A 299 -7.48 14.37 -12.75
CA LYS A 299 -8.07 13.12 -13.28
C LYS A 299 -7.15 11.91 -13.14
N VAL A 300 -5.85 12.09 -13.35
CA VAL A 300 -4.86 10.99 -13.23
C VAL A 300 -4.73 10.52 -11.78
N PHE A 301 -4.76 11.45 -10.82
CA PHE A 301 -4.61 11.18 -9.38
C PHE A 301 -5.90 10.72 -8.69
N LEU A 302 -7.05 10.78 -9.35
CA LEU A 302 -8.34 10.32 -8.82
C LEU A 302 -8.65 8.85 -9.11
N THR A 303 -7.78 8.16 -9.86
CA THR A 303 -7.98 6.77 -10.27
C THR A 303 -6.77 5.93 -9.93
N LYS A 304 -6.92 4.61 -9.79
CA LYS A 304 -5.81 3.69 -9.52
C LYS A 304 -4.75 3.63 -10.64
N ASN A 305 -4.94 4.35 -11.75
CA ASN A 305 -4.04 4.33 -12.90
C ASN A 305 -2.68 4.94 -12.59
N MET A 306 -2.58 5.87 -11.62
CA MET A 306 -1.31 6.52 -11.29
C MET A 306 -0.23 5.54 -10.79
N ILE A 307 -0.64 4.40 -10.25
CA ILE A 307 0.24 3.30 -9.83
C ILE A 307 0.12 2.08 -10.77
N GLY A 308 -0.41 2.26 -11.98
CA GLY A 308 -0.72 1.18 -12.92
C GLY A 308 -1.75 0.18 -12.37
N GLY A 309 -2.53 0.54 -11.35
CA GLY A 309 -3.32 -0.38 -10.52
C GLY A 309 -4.36 -1.22 -11.25
N LYS A 310 -4.79 -0.81 -12.44
CA LYS A 310 -5.70 -1.60 -13.30
C LYS A 310 -5.09 -2.96 -13.69
N SER A 311 -3.78 -3.03 -13.91
CA SER A 311 -3.12 -4.25 -14.38
C SER A 311 -2.86 -5.27 -13.27
N TRP A 312 -2.71 -4.82 -12.02
CA TRP A 312 -2.24 -5.70 -10.95
C TRP A 312 -3.18 -5.85 -9.76
N ILE A 313 -3.83 -4.79 -9.26
CA ILE A 313 -4.61 -4.85 -7.99
C ILE A 313 -5.72 -5.89 -8.05
N ARG A 314 -6.46 -5.96 -9.18
CA ARG A 314 -7.53 -6.96 -9.34
C ARG A 314 -6.99 -8.38 -9.35
N SER A 315 -5.84 -8.60 -10.00
CA SER A 315 -5.18 -9.91 -10.06
C SER A 315 -4.75 -10.34 -8.66
N THR A 316 -4.01 -9.49 -7.95
CA THR A 316 -3.54 -9.71 -6.58
C THR A 316 -4.70 -10.05 -5.63
N LEU A 317 -5.84 -9.37 -5.74
CA LEU A 317 -6.99 -9.60 -4.85
C LEU A 317 -7.95 -10.72 -5.27
N LYS A 318 -7.88 -11.23 -6.51
CA LYS A 318 -8.76 -12.32 -7.01
C LYS A 318 -8.58 -13.59 -6.17
N HIS A 319 -7.33 -13.98 -5.93
CA HIS A 319 -6.99 -15.19 -5.16
C HIS A 319 -7.39 -15.04 -3.68
N VAL A 320 -7.14 -13.88 -3.09
CA VAL A 320 -7.48 -13.57 -1.69
C VAL A 320 -8.98 -13.74 -1.42
N LYS A 321 -9.84 -13.23 -2.31
CA LYS A 321 -11.31 -13.33 -2.15
C LYS A 321 -11.80 -14.77 -2.22
N LYS A 322 -11.36 -15.53 -3.23
CA LYS A 322 -11.78 -16.93 -3.43
C LYS A 322 -11.47 -17.80 -2.21
N VAL A 323 -10.28 -17.65 -1.63
CA VAL A 323 -9.85 -18.38 -0.43
C VAL A 323 -10.64 -17.96 0.81
N SER A 324 -10.89 -16.65 0.97
CA SER A 324 -11.66 -16.13 2.10
C SER A 324 -13.07 -16.70 2.15
N THR A 325 -13.76 -16.75 1.01
CA THR A 325 -15.11 -17.31 0.90
C THR A 325 -15.12 -18.82 1.17
N ALA A 326 -14.10 -19.56 0.71
CA ALA A 326 -13.99 -20.99 0.98
C ALA A 326 -13.82 -21.27 2.49
N ILE A 327 -13.01 -20.46 3.19
CA ILE A 327 -12.82 -20.58 4.64
C ILE A 327 -14.10 -20.24 5.42
N SER A 328 -14.84 -19.19 5.03
CA SER A 328 -16.08 -18.82 5.73
C SER A 328 -17.15 -19.91 5.65
N ASN A 329 -17.30 -20.56 4.50
CA ASN A 329 -18.28 -21.62 4.30
C ASN A 329 -17.95 -22.88 5.12
N ASN A 330 -16.66 -23.17 5.33
CA ASN A 330 -16.25 -24.30 6.17
C ASN A 330 -16.45 -24.04 7.67
N SER A 331 -16.53 -22.77 8.11
CA SER A 331 -16.74 -22.43 9.52
C SER A 331 -18.21 -22.51 9.99
N THR A 332 -19.16 -22.63 9.07
CA THR A 332 -20.60 -22.74 9.38
C THR A 332 -21.12 -24.18 9.41
N GLY A 333 -20.24 -25.18 9.24
CA GLY A 333 -20.61 -26.60 9.11
C GLY A 333 -20.51 -27.46 10.38
N HIS A 334 -20.21 -26.87 11.54
CA HIS A 334 -20.18 -27.60 12.82
C HIS A 334 -20.92 -26.78 13.90
N SER A 335 -22.21 -27.07 14.03
CA SER A 335 -23.02 -26.82 15.21
C SER A 335 -23.95 -27.99 15.41
#